data_AF-S7R889-F1
#
_entry.id   AF-S7R889-F1
#
_cell.length_a   1.000
_cell.length_b   1.000
_cell.length_c   1.000
_cell.angle_alpha   90.00
_cell.angle_beta   90.00
_cell.angle_gamma   90.00
#
_symmetry.space_group_name_H-M   'P 1'
#
loop_
_entity.id
_entity.type
_entity.pdbx_description
1 polymer ?
#
loop_
_entity_poly.entity_id
_entity_poly.type
_entity_poly.pdbx_seq_one_letter_code
_entity_poly.pdbx_strand_id
1 'polypeptide(L)'
;VHHRCVLDSVGIPLSRFSSTRQAMEAIYDCILGHESMGKKDILHRDISINNIMISAYPDKEKCKGFLIDMEYATVVGEPGS
;
A
#
# COMPACT_ATOMS: atom_id res chain seq x y z
N VAL A 1 -9.27 0.91 -21.05
CA VAL A 1 -8.53 2.19 -20.88
C VAL A 1 -7.42 1.92 -19.87
N HIS A 2 -6.17 2.33 -20.12
CA HIS A 2 -5.09 2.19 -19.15
C HIS A 2 -4.85 3.52 -18.44
N HIS A 3 -4.85 3.50 -17.12
CA HIS A 3 -4.51 4.66 -16.30
C HIS A 3 -3.05 4.54 -15.83
N ARG A 4 -2.33 5.66 -15.80
CA ARG A 4 -0.96 5.74 -15.26
C ARG A 4 -0.95 6.77 -14.14
N CYS A 5 -0.58 6.35 -12.94
CA CYS A 5 -0.35 7.22 -11.80
C CYS A 5 1.16 7.37 -11.57
N VAL A 6 1.61 8.56 -11.19
CA VAL A 6 2.98 8.82 -10.75
C VAL A 6 2.91 9.28 -9.29
N LEU A 7 3.59 8.56 -8.42
CA LEU A 7 3.64 8.83 -6.97
C LEU A 7 5.04 9.37 -6.61
N ASP A 8 5.12 10.24 -5.59
CA ASP A 8 6.42 10.69 -5.06
C ASP A 8 7.15 9.58 -4.27
N SER A 9 6.39 8.61 -3.75
CA SER A 9 6.94 7.43 -3.08
C SER A 9 7.61 6.49 -4.08
N VAL A 10 8.77 5.97 -3.71
CA VAL A 10 9.55 5.04 -4.54
C VAL A 10 9.54 3.67 -3.87
N GLY A 11 8.88 2.73 -4.52
CA GLY A 11 8.71 1.37 -4.03
C GLY A 11 9.62 0.36 -4.69
N ILE A 12 10.00 -0.66 -3.93
CA ILE A 12 10.58 -1.92 -4.40
C ILE A 12 9.51 -3.01 -4.23
N PRO A 13 9.21 -3.83 -5.25
CA PRO A 13 8.22 -4.91 -5.11
C PRO A 13 8.53 -5.81 -3.92
N LEU A 14 7.50 -6.18 -3.14
CA LEU A 14 7.69 -7.02 -1.95
C LEU A 14 8.46 -8.31 -2.26
N SER A 15 8.27 -8.90 -3.44
CA SER A 15 8.97 -10.10 -3.92
C SER A 15 10.50 -10.00 -3.96
N ARG A 16 11.06 -8.79 -3.86
CA ARG A 16 12.51 -8.52 -3.86
C ARG A 16 13.09 -8.28 -2.47
N PHE A 17 12.39 -8.70 -1.42
CA PHE A 17 12.88 -8.56 -0.05
C PHE A 17 14.25 -9.22 0.15
N SER A 18 15.12 -8.60 0.96
CA SER A 18 16.46 -9.11 1.30
C SER A 18 16.46 -10.00 2.54
N SER A 19 15.41 -9.94 3.36
CA SER A 19 15.22 -10.78 4.53
C SER A 19 13.75 -10.90 4.90
N THR A 20 13.38 -11.99 5.58
CA THR A 20 12.03 -12.16 6.13
C THR A 20 11.64 -11.01 7.03
N ARG A 21 12.59 -10.46 7.81
CA ARG A 21 12.35 -9.28 8.64
C ARG A 21 11.90 -8.08 7.81
N GLN A 22 12.58 -7.79 6.70
CA GLN A 22 12.21 -6.67 5.82
C GLN A 22 10.79 -6.88 5.24
N ALA A 23 10.48 -8.09 4.78
CA ALA A 23 9.14 -8.41 4.28
C ALA A 23 8.08 -8.19 5.36
N MET A 24 8.32 -8.69 6.58
CA MET A 24 7.39 -8.53 7.71
C MET A 24 7.20 -7.06 8.11
N GLU A 25 8.28 -6.27 8.14
CA GLU A 25 8.21 -4.84 8.44
C GLU A 25 7.41 -4.07 7.37
N ALA A 26 7.60 -4.39 6.08
CA ALA A 26 6.84 -3.76 5.00
C ALA A 26 5.34 -4.13 5.03
N ILE A 27 5.02 -5.41 5.27
CA ILE A 27 3.63 -5.87 5.42
C ILE A 27 2.98 -5.23 6.64
N TYR A 28 3.69 -5.14 7.76
CA TYR A 28 3.18 -4.51 8.97
C TYR A 28 2.80 -3.04 8.74
N ASP A 29 3.69 -2.25 8.15
CA ASP A 29 3.41 -0.84 7.86
C ASP A 29 2.31 -0.67 6.81
N CYS A 30 2.23 -1.58 5.84
CA CYS A 30 1.12 -1.64 4.89
C CYS A 30 -0.23 -1.85 5.59
N ILE A 31 -0.32 -2.74 6.58
CA ILE A 31 -1.53 -2.97 7.37
C ILE A 31 -1.90 -1.71 8.18
N LEU A 32 -0.92 -1.02 8.78
CA LEU A 32 -1.16 0.26 9.48
C LEU A 32 -1.65 1.35 8.54
N GLY A 33 -1.10 1.40 7.31
CA GLY A 33 -1.57 2.28 6.24
C GLY A 33 -3.03 1.99 5.87
N HIS A 34 -3.37 0.71 5.69
CA HIS A 34 -4.74 0.29 5.41
C HIS A 34 -5.71 0.60 6.56
N GLU A 35 -5.30 0.40 7.82
CA GLU A 35 -6.09 0.80 8.98
C GLU A 35 -6.36 2.32 8.99
N SER A 36 -5.35 3.11 8.62
CA SER A 36 -5.47 4.57 8.50
C SER A 36 -6.42 4.99 7.37
N MET A 37 -6.49 4.22 6.29
CA MET A 37 -7.50 4.41 5.24
C MET A 37 -8.91 4.06 5.74
N GLY A 38 -9.06 2.95 6.46
CA GLY A 38 -10.34 2.53 7.04
C GLY A 38 -10.91 3.56 8.02
N LYS A 39 -10.05 4.24 8.79
CA LYS A 39 -10.44 5.38 9.66
C LYS A 39 -10.97 6.59 8.89
N LYS A 40 -10.77 6.64 7.57
CA LYS A 40 -11.31 7.65 6.65
C LYS A 40 -12.41 7.10 5.77
N ASP A 41 -12.99 5.96 6.16
CA ASP A 41 -14.01 5.23 5.41
C ASP A 41 -13.53 4.79 4.02
N ILE A 42 -12.23 4.57 3.81
CA ILE A 42 -11.70 4.08 2.52
C ILE A 42 -11.27 2.62 2.66
N LEU A 43 -11.80 1.76 1.79
CA LEU A 43 -11.36 0.36 1.66
C LEU A 43 -10.58 0.19 0.36
N HIS A 44 -9.37 -0.36 0.42
CA HIS A 44 -8.55 -0.64 -0.76
C HIS A 44 -9.11 -1.79 -1.61
N ARG A 45 -9.65 -2.82 -0.94
CA ARG A 45 -10.21 -4.06 -1.50
C ARG A 45 -9.26 -4.99 -2.26
N ASP A 46 -8.14 -4.51 -2.80
CA ASP A 46 -7.12 -5.36 -3.43
C ASP A 46 -5.79 -5.41 -2.64
N ILE A 47 -5.82 -6.04 -1.46
CA ILE A 47 -4.61 -6.28 -0.66
C ILE A 47 -3.99 -7.60 -1.14
N SER A 48 -2.93 -7.50 -1.94
CA SER A 48 -2.18 -8.63 -2.46
C SER A 48 -0.68 -8.38 -2.38
N ILE A 49 0.14 -9.43 -2.45
CA ILE A 49 1.61 -9.32 -2.45
C ILE A 49 2.12 -8.39 -3.56
N ASN A 50 1.39 -8.30 -4.69
CA ASN A 50 1.77 -7.48 -5.84
C ASN A 50 1.53 -5.98 -5.60
N ASN A 51 0.63 -5.65 -4.67
CA ASN A 51 0.26 -4.27 -4.35
C ASN A 51 0.98 -3.74 -3.09
N ILE A 52 1.82 -4.57 -2.45
CA ILE A 52 2.66 -4.16 -1.33
C ILE A 52 4.05 -3.80 -1.85
N MET A 53 4.49 -2.60 -1.51
CA MET A 53 5.81 -2.10 -1.84
C MET A 53 6.65 -1.98 -0.58
N ILE A 54 7.92 -2.34 -0.67
CA ILE A 54 8.96 -1.97 0.30
C ILE A 54 9.38 -0.54 -0.03
N SER A 55 9.47 0.33 0.98
CA SER A 55 9.98 1.68 0.79
C SER A 55 11.45 1.68 0.40
N ALA A 56 11.80 2.35 -0.70
CA ALA A 56 13.20 2.59 -1.06
C ALA A 56 13.84 3.67 -0.17
N TYR A 57 13.02 4.56 0.42
CA TYR A 57 13.46 5.68 1.24
C TYR A 57 12.63 5.78 2.54
N PRO A 58 12.75 4.80 3.46
CA PRO A 58 11.86 4.67 4.61
C PRO A 58 11.91 5.87 5.56
N ASP A 59 13.06 6.55 5.66
CA ASP A 59 13.19 7.76 6.48
C ASP A 59 12.48 8.98 5.88
N LYS A 60 12.37 9.06 4.54
CA LYS A 60 11.64 10.13 3.83
C LYS A 60 10.14 9.85 3.89
N GLU A 61 9.75 8.60 3.60
CA GLU A 61 8.36 8.17 3.51
C GLU A 61 7.71 7.92 4.88
N LYS A 62 8.53 7.81 5.94
CA LYS A 62 8.12 7.52 7.32
C LYS A 62 7.39 6.17 7.47
N CYS A 63 7.65 5.25 6.55
CA CYS A 63 7.18 3.87 6.58
C CYS A 63 8.18 2.98 5.85
N LYS A 64 8.16 1.69 6.16
CA LYS A 64 8.99 0.65 5.55
C LYS A 64 8.27 -0.09 4.43
N GLY A 65 6.95 0.04 4.37
CA GLY A 65 6.14 -0.42 3.25
C GLY A 65 4.82 0.33 3.13
N PHE A 66 4.24 0.26 1.94
CA PHE A 66 3.01 0.95 1.59
C PHE A 66 2.25 0.21 0.49
N LEU A 67 0.94 0.49 0.40
CA LEU A 67 0.07 -0.03 -0.66
C LEU A 67 0.13 0.84 -1.90
N ILE A 68 0.04 0.19 -3.05
CA ILE A 68 -0.24 0.81 -4.34
C ILE A 68 -1.51 0.21 -4.93
N ASP A 69 -1.96 0.77 -6.05
CA ASP A 69 -3.10 0.26 -6.82
C ASP A 69 -4.47 0.43 -6.16
N MET A 70 -4.90 1.69 -6.07
CA MET A 70 -6.18 2.09 -5.50
C MET A 70 -7.36 1.90 -6.47
N GLU A 71 -7.22 1.14 -7.57
CA GLU A 71 -8.24 1.09 -8.63
C GLU A 71 -9.56 0.46 -8.17
N TYR A 72 -9.48 -0.48 -7.23
CA TYR A 72 -10.65 -1.09 -6.60
C TYR A 72 -11.08 -0.38 -5.33
N ALA A 73 -10.45 0.71 -4.92
CA ALA A 73 -10.77 1.37 -3.67
C ALA A 73 -12.19 1.97 -3.68
N THR A 74 -12.86 1.98 -2.53
CA THR A 74 -14.19 2.57 -2.37
C THR A 74 -14.32 3.31 -1.06
N VAL A 75 -15.22 4.30 -1.01
CA VAL A 75 -15.68 4.90 0.24
C VAL A 75 -16.79 4.01 0.83
N VAL A 76 -16.71 3.70 2.11
CA VAL A 76 -17.69 2.89 2.84
C VAL A 76 -18.98 3.68 2.99
N GLY A 77 -20.09 3.10 2.54
CA GLY A 77 -21.42 3.71 2.65
C GLY A 77 -21.85 4.55 1.45
N GLU A 78 -21.05 4.63 0.38
CA GLU A 78 -21.51 5.20 -0.89
C GLU A 78 -22.47 4.24 -1.62
N PRO A 79 -23.66 4.69 -2.08
CA PRO A 79 -24.59 3.83 -2.80
C PRO A 79 -23.97 3.30 -4.10
N GLY A 80 -23.76 1.98 -4.17
CA GLY A 80 -23.16 1.30 -5.33
C GLY A 80 -21.70 0.88 -5.16
N SER A 81 -21.11 1.04 -3.97
CA SER A 81 -19.79 0.50 -3.57
C SER A 81 -19.76 -1.01 -3.40
#